data_AF-A0A8T7LR19-F1
#
_entry.id   AF-A0A8T7LR19-F1
#
_cell.length_a   1.000
_cell.length_b   1.000
_cell.length_c   1.000
_cell.angle_alpha   90.00
_cell.angle_beta   90.00
_cell.angle_gamma   90.00
#
_symmetry.space_group_name_H-M   'P 1'
#
loop_
_entity.id
_entity.type
_entity.pdbx_description
1 polymer ?
#
loop_
_entity_poly.entity_id
_entity_poly.type
_entity_poly.pdbx_seq_one_letter_code
_entity_poly.pdbx_strand_id
1 'polypeptide(L)'
;MRIRRILIFTGVVLLSAMLAFRLNGIVYAMIVLPAAYLLWLLKLLYLALPRLIWWSLLILAVLYILITSLLQGIRLPGRARPPLRPSRGNVENLAAWAERSKKGTYFKWLIANRLGRIAHQILQNRTAGKRRSFFDPLMAPDWTPAPGVQAYLEAGLQGSFADFPRNNPLRRTSPATPLDHDIIEVIEYLETQVDEARNEPSATAVNGE
;
A
#
# COMPACT_ATOMS: atom_id res chain seq x y z
N MET A 1 -35.42 -65.40 -4.50
CA MET A 1 -35.15 -63.98 -4.13
C MET A 1 -34.95 -63.02 -5.32
N ARG A 2 -34.43 -63.44 -6.49
CA ARG A 2 -34.22 -62.56 -7.66
C ARG A 2 -35.50 -62.00 -8.29
N ILE A 3 -36.55 -62.82 -8.40
CA ILE A 3 -37.84 -62.43 -9.02
C ILE A 3 -38.52 -61.28 -8.26
N ARG A 4 -38.48 -61.31 -6.92
CA ARG A 4 -39.04 -60.22 -6.09
C ARG A 4 -38.32 -58.89 -6.30
N ARG A 5 -36.99 -58.90 -6.49
CA ARG A 5 -36.21 -57.70 -6.78
C ARG A 5 -36.53 -57.14 -8.17
N ILE A 6 -36.70 -58.00 -9.18
CA ILE A 6 -37.08 -57.58 -10.53
C ILE A 6 -38.46 -56.93 -10.51
N LEU A 7 -39.45 -57.56 -9.86
CA LEU A 7 -40.80 -56.99 -9.74
C LEU A 7 -40.82 -55.61 -9.05
N ILE A 8 -40.04 -55.44 -7.98
CA ILE A 8 -39.92 -54.15 -7.30
C ILE A 8 -39.25 -53.12 -8.23
N PHE A 9 -38.18 -53.50 -8.93
CA PHE A 9 -37.48 -52.60 -9.83
C PHE A 9 -38.37 -52.15 -11.00
N THR A 10 -39.09 -53.08 -11.63
CA THR A 10 -40.04 -52.77 -12.69
C THR A 10 -41.16 -51.86 -12.18
N GLY A 11 -41.67 -52.12 -10.98
CA GLY A 11 -42.68 -51.25 -10.35
C GLY A 11 -42.17 -49.83 -10.13
N VAL A 12 -40.95 -49.66 -9.61
CA VAL A 12 -40.33 -48.34 -9.39
C VAL A 12 -40.09 -47.61 -10.70
N VAL A 13 -39.60 -48.30 -11.74
CA VAL A 13 -39.38 -47.69 -13.06
C VAL A 13 -40.70 -47.23 -13.67
N LEU A 14 -41.74 -48.06 -13.60
CA LEU A 14 -43.06 -47.72 -14.14
C LEU A 14 -43.68 -46.53 -13.38
N LEU A 15 -43.55 -46.51 -12.06
CA LEU A 15 -44.01 -45.42 -11.21
C LEU A 15 -43.26 -44.12 -11.50
N SER A 16 -41.93 -44.19 -11.66
CA SER A 16 -41.10 -43.04 -12.01
C SER A 16 -41.44 -42.50 -13.40
N ALA A 17 -41.69 -43.37 -14.39
CA ALA A 17 -42.10 -42.96 -15.73
C ALA A 17 -43.49 -42.30 -15.73
N MET A 18 -44.44 -42.86 -14.97
CA MET A 18 -45.77 -42.28 -14.80
C MET A 18 -45.71 -40.90 -14.13
N LEU A 19 -44.84 -40.76 -13.12
CA LEU A 19 -44.62 -39.49 -12.43
C LEU A 19 -43.95 -38.46 -13.35
N ALA A 20 -42.92 -38.87 -14.09
CA ALA A 20 -42.25 -38.02 -15.08
C ALA A 20 -43.23 -37.54 -16.17
N PHE A 21 -44.12 -38.42 -16.64
CA PHE A 21 -45.15 -38.06 -17.63
C PHE A 21 -46.12 -37.00 -17.09
N ARG A 22 -46.54 -37.12 -15.82
CA ARG A 22 -47.43 -36.13 -15.20
C ARG A 22 -46.73 -34.80 -14.92
N LEU A 23 -45.45 -34.83 -14.54
CA LEU A 23 -44.64 -33.62 -14.31
C LEU A 23 -44.22 -32.92 -15.60
N ASN A 24 -44.15 -33.62 -16.74
CA ASN A 24 -43.69 -33.02 -17.99
C ASN A 24 -44.53 -31.78 -18.37
N GLY A 25 -45.85 -31.83 -18.19
CA GLY A 25 -46.71 -30.68 -18.45
C GLY A 25 -46.37 -29.45 -17.60
N ILE A 26 -46.02 -29.66 -16.32
CA ILE A 26 -45.64 -28.57 -15.41
C ILE A 26 -44.26 -28.04 -15.76
N VAL A 27 -43.27 -28.92 -15.98
CA VAL A 27 -41.91 -28.53 -16.36
C VAL A 27 -41.91 -27.78 -17.70
N TYR A 28 -42.69 -28.26 -18.67
CA TYR A 28 -42.82 -27.61 -19.96
C TYR A 28 -43.45 -26.22 -19.82
N ALA A 29 -44.53 -26.08 -19.05
CA ALA A 29 -45.20 -24.81 -18.81
C ALA A 29 -44.36 -23.81 -18.00
N MET A 30 -43.69 -24.26 -16.94
CA MET A 30 -42.93 -23.37 -16.04
C MET A 30 -41.52 -23.04 -16.53
N ILE A 31 -40.89 -23.90 -17.33
CA ILE A 31 -39.47 -23.73 -17.69
C ILE A 31 -39.32 -23.56 -19.20
N VAL A 32 -39.84 -24.51 -19.99
CA VAL A 32 -39.58 -24.55 -21.44
C VAL A 32 -40.26 -23.37 -22.15
N LEU A 33 -41.53 -23.12 -21.85
CA LEU A 33 -42.29 -21.99 -22.40
C LEU A 33 -41.63 -20.63 -22.10
N PRO A 34 -41.36 -20.25 -20.84
CA PRO A 34 -40.74 -18.96 -20.57
C PRO A 34 -39.32 -18.84 -21.14
N ALA A 35 -38.52 -19.92 -21.12
CA ALA A 35 -37.21 -19.91 -21.76
C ALA A 35 -37.31 -19.69 -23.28
N ALA A 36 -38.26 -20.36 -23.95
CA ALA A 36 -38.52 -20.18 -25.37
C ALA A 36 -38.96 -18.74 -25.69
N TYR A 37 -39.86 -18.17 -24.87
CA TYR A 37 -40.27 -16.77 -24.99
C TYR A 37 -39.10 -15.81 -24.77
N LEU A 38 -38.22 -16.06 -23.80
CA LEU A 38 -37.05 -15.23 -23.53
C LEU A 38 -36.07 -15.23 -24.71
N LEU A 39 -35.79 -16.41 -25.26
CA LEU A 39 -34.93 -16.56 -26.45
C LEU A 39 -35.56 -15.91 -27.68
N TRP A 40 -36.87 -16.06 -27.86
CA TRP A 40 -37.60 -15.42 -28.94
C TRP A 40 -37.54 -13.89 -28.81
N LEU A 41 -37.76 -13.35 -27.61
CA LEU A 41 -37.63 -11.92 -27.32
C LEU A 41 -36.21 -11.42 -27.59
N LEU A 42 -35.19 -12.17 -27.17
CA LEU A 42 -33.79 -11.81 -27.40
C LEU A 42 -33.45 -11.80 -28.88
N LYS A 43 -33.96 -12.76 -29.65
CA LYS A 43 -33.83 -12.78 -31.11
C LYS A 43 -34.55 -11.60 -31.75
N LEU A 44 -35.75 -11.26 -31.27
CA LEU A 44 -36.49 -10.10 -31.75
C LEU A 44 -35.73 -8.81 -31.44
N LEU A 45 -35.17 -8.67 -30.23
CA LEU A 45 -34.35 -7.54 -29.82
C LEU A 45 -33.10 -7.43 -30.71
N TYR A 46 -32.44 -8.55 -31.01
CA TYR A 46 -31.29 -8.60 -31.91
C TYR A 46 -31.63 -8.20 -33.34
N LEU A 47 -32.80 -8.60 -33.85
CA LEU A 47 -33.29 -8.19 -35.17
C LEU A 47 -33.79 -6.74 -35.19
N ALA A 48 -34.35 -6.26 -34.08
CA ALA A 48 -34.84 -4.90 -33.91
C ALA A 48 -33.70 -3.91 -33.68
N LEU A 49 -32.55 -4.36 -33.16
CA LEU A 49 -31.30 -3.62 -33.08
C LEU A 49 -30.93 -3.19 -34.51
N PRO A 50 -31.16 -1.92 -34.88
CA PRO A 50 -30.87 -1.46 -36.22
C PRO A 50 -29.38 -1.62 -36.44
N ARG A 51 -28.97 -1.89 -37.69
CA ARG A 51 -27.56 -1.90 -38.10
C ARG A 51 -26.80 -0.67 -37.57
N LEU A 52 -27.51 0.45 -37.41
CA LEU A 52 -27.04 1.70 -36.80
C LEU A 52 -26.45 1.55 -35.39
N ILE A 53 -26.99 0.70 -34.51
CA ILE A 53 -26.50 0.54 -33.14
C ILE A 53 -25.15 -0.20 -33.12
N TRP A 54 -24.98 -1.21 -33.98
CA TRP A 54 -23.69 -1.87 -34.13
C TRP A 54 -22.63 -0.90 -34.67
N TRP A 55 -23.01 -0.06 -35.63
CA TRP A 55 -22.13 0.99 -36.12
C TRP A 55 -21.84 2.05 -35.06
N SER A 56 -22.82 2.48 -34.26
CA SER A 56 -22.58 3.46 -33.21
C SER A 56 -21.66 2.93 -32.12
N LEU A 57 -21.81 1.66 -31.72
CA LEU A 57 -20.94 1.02 -30.73
C LEU A 57 -19.51 0.84 -31.28
N LEU A 58 -19.37 0.47 -32.55
CA LEU A 58 -18.08 0.39 -33.22
C LEU A 58 -17.42 1.76 -33.34
N ILE A 59 -18.17 2.78 -33.76
CA ILE A 59 -17.69 4.17 -33.84
C ILE A 59 -17.29 4.67 -32.45
N LEU A 60 -18.08 4.38 -31.42
CA LEU A 60 -17.77 4.75 -30.03
C LEU A 60 -16.48 4.08 -29.54
N ALA A 61 -16.29 2.79 -29.84
CA ALA A 61 -15.07 2.06 -29.49
C ALA A 61 -13.84 2.65 -30.19
N VAL A 62 -13.94 2.93 -31.50
CA VAL A 62 -12.88 3.60 -32.26
C VAL A 62 -12.61 5.00 -31.71
N LEU A 63 -13.65 5.78 -31.42
CA LEU A 63 -13.54 7.11 -30.84
C LEU A 63 -12.88 7.06 -29.46
N TYR A 64 -13.21 6.08 -28.63
CA TYR A 64 -12.60 5.87 -27.33
C TYR A 64 -11.10 5.56 -27.45
N ILE A 65 -10.72 4.67 -28.37
CA ILE A 65 -9.31 4.39 -28.68
C ILE A 65 -8.61 5.65 -29.19
N LEU A 66 -9.27 6.44 -30.04
CA LEU A 66 -8.73 7.67 -30.58
C LEU A 66 -8.50 8.72 -29.49
N ILE A 67 -9.48 8.94 -28.61
CA ILE A 67 -9.39 9.87 -27.48
C ILE A 67 -8.25 9.43 -26.54
N THR A 68 -8.24 8.16 -26.13
CA THR A 68 -7.20 7.64 -25.23
C THR A 68 -5.82 7.72 -25.87
N SER A 69 -5.70 7.45 -27.18
CA SER A 69 -4.46 7.62 -27.95
C SER A 69 -4.04 9.09 -28.06
N LEU A 70 -4.98 10.02 -28.25
CA LEU A 70 -4.69 11.45 -28.31
C LEU A 70 -4.24 11.98 -26.93
N LEU A 71 -4.87 11.51 -25.86
CA LEU A 71 -4.46 11.81 -24.48
C LEU A 71 -3.08 11.22 -24.16
N GLN A 72 -2.72 10.05 -24.71
CA GLN A 72 -1.36 9.52 -24.62
C GLN A 72 -0.35 10.38 -25.40
N GLY A 73 -0.78 11.09 -26.45
CA GLY A 73 0.00 12.06 -27.22
C GLY A 73 0.21 13.39 -26.50
N ILE A 74 -0.70 13.77 -25.60
CA ILE A 74 -0.46 14.81 -24.57
C ILE A 74 0.39 14.19 -23.47
N ARG A 75 1.57 13.70 -23.85
CA ARG A 75 2.68 13.67 -22.91
C ARG A 75 2.91 15.13 -22.57
N LEU A 76 2.43 15.55 -21.39
CA LEU A 76 2.94 16.73 -20.67
C LEU A 76 4.41 16.88 -21.07
N PRO A 77 4.83 18.01 -21.68
CA PRO A 77 6.14 18.17 -22.29
C PRO A 77 7.13 17.51 -21.37
N GLY A 78 7.63 16.36 -21.83
CA GLY A 78 8.30 15.39 -20.99
C GLY A 78 9.34 16.18 -20.25
N ARG A 79 9.14 16.34 -18.94
CA ARG A 79 10.02 17.07 -18.03
C ARG A 79 11.41 16.80 -18.53
N ALA A 80 12.02 17.82 -19.15
CA ALA A 80 13.33 17.71 -19.75
C ALA A 80 14.14 16.87 -18.78
N ARG A 81 14.61 15.68 -19.23
CA ARG A 81 15.39 14.78 -18.37
C ARG A 81 16.31 15.71 -17.59
N PRO A 82 16.14 15.86 -16.26
CA PRO A 82 16.95 16.81 -15.54
C PRO A 82 18.39 16.46 -15.93
N PRO A 83 19.17 17.45 -16.42
CA PRO A 83 20.54 17.19 -16.87
C PRO A 83 21.16 16.29 -15.83
N LEU A 84 21.72 15.13 -16.26
CA LEU A 84 22.23 14.10 -15.35
C LEU A 84 22.89 14.82 -14.20
N ARG A 85 22.21 14.85 -13.05
CA ARG A 85 22.70 15.65 -11.95
C ARG A 85 24.06 15.04 -11.67
N PRO A 86 25.15 15.85 -11.65
CA PRO A 86 26.44 15.33 -11.24
C PRO A 86 26.20 14.56 -9.94
N SER A 87 26.72 13.34 -9.86
CA SER A 87 26.48 12.39 -8.79
C SER A 87 26.65 13.10 -7.45
N ARG A 88 25.53 13.63 -6.93
CA ARG A 88 25.54 14.44 -5.72
C ARG A 88 25.98 13.52 -4.61
N GLY A 89 27.03 13.91 -3.91
CA GLY A 89 27.54 13.14 -2.78
C GLY A 89 26.41 12.86 -1.79
N ASN A 90 26.55 11.78 -1.02
CA ASN A 90 25.55 11.40 -0.01
C ASN A 90 25.17 12.58 0.92
N VAL A 91 26.11 13.49 1.17
CA VAL A 91 25.95 14.71 1.96
C VAL A 91 25.12 15.79 1.25
N GLU A 92 25.37 16.03 -0.03
CA GLU A 92 24.58 16.99 -0.83
C GLU A 92 23.12 16.57 -0.99
N ASN A 93 22.89 15.25 -1.10
CA ASN A 93 21.53 14.72 -1.07
C ASN A 93 20.88 14.94 0.30
N LEU A 94 21.60 14.74 1.41
CA LEU A 94 21.06 15.03 2.74
C LEU A 94 20.71 16.51 2.92
N ALA A 95 21.59 17.42 2.49
CA ALA A 95 21.34 18.86 2.53
C ALA A 95 20.11 19.26 1.70
N ALA A 96 19.98 18.69 0.49
CA ALA A 96 18.81 18.94 -0.36
C ALA A 96 17.49 18.40 0.23
N TRP A 97 17.56 17.37 1.07
CA TRP A 97 16.40 16.82 1.77
C TRP A 97 16.06 17.63 3.02
N ALA A 98 17.07 18.08 3.76
CA ALA A 98 16.91 19.02 4.87
C ALA A 98 16.24 20.32 4.41
N GLU A 99 16.61 20.85 3.24
CA GLU A 99 15.95 22.03 2.65
C GLU A 99 14.47 21.76 2.30
N ARG A 100 14.16 20.53 1.85
CA ARG A 100 12.79 20.12 1.50
C ARG A 100 11.92 19.74 2.70
N SER A 101 12.48 19.54 3.88
CA SER A 101 11.73 19.31 5.13
C SER A 101 10.63 20.36 5.38
N LYS A 102 10.87 21.60 4.92
CA LYS A 102 9.93 22.72 5.01
C LYS A 102 8.66 22.53 4.16
N LYS A 103 8.63 21.57 3.23
CA LYS A 103 7.53 21.38 2.27
C LYS A 103 6.40 20.48 2.77
N GLY A 104 6.55 19.76 3.89
CA GLY A 104 5.44 19.02 4.47
C GLY A 104 5.84 17.97 5.51
N THR A 105 4.86 17.52 6.29
CA THR A 105 5.02 16.57 7.40
C THR A 105 5.70 15.26 6.99
N TYR A 106 5.42 14.76 5.79
CA TYR A 106 6.08 13.57 5.24
C TYR A 106 7.61 13.71 5.19
N PHE A 107 8.13 14.86 4.73
CA PHE A 107 9.58 15.07 4.64
C PHE A 107 10.21 15.22 6.03
N LYS A 108 9.50 15.83 6.98
CA LYS A 108 9.95 15.91 8.38
C LYS A 108 10.05 14.52 9.01
N TRP A 109 9.01 13.71 8.84
CA TRP A 109 9.00 12.30 9.27
C TRP A 109 10.13 11.49 8.62
N LEU A 110 10.37 11.68 7.33
CA LEU A 110 11.40 10.92 6.60
C LEU A 110 12.81 11.22 7.09
N ILE A 111 13.10 12.47 7.46
CA ILE A 111 14.37 12.86 8.09
C ILE A 111 14.45 12.28 9.50
N ALA A 112 13.40 12.44 10.31
CA ALA A 112 13.34 11.89 11.65
C ALA A 112 13.54 10.38 11.67
N ASN A 113 12.92 9.65 10.73
CA ASN A 113 13.09 8.21 10.57
C ASN A 113 14.55 7.86 10.27
N ARG A 114 15.19 8.59 9.35
CA ARG A 114 16.58 8.32 8.98
C ARG A 114 17.54 8.61 10.13
N LEU A 115 17.35 9.70 10.87
CA LEU A 115 18.15 10.03 12.05
C LEU A 115 17.90 9.04 13.19
N GLY A 116 16.64 8.61 13.41
CA GLY A 116 16.29 7.57 14.36
C GLY A 116 16.97 6.23 14.05
N ARG A 117 17.06 5.85 12.77
CA ARG A 117 17.80 4.64 12.35
C ARG A 117 19.29 4.74 12.66
N ILE A 118 19.89 5.91 12.47
CA ILE A 118 21.30 6.16 12.80
C ILE A 118 21.49 6.07 14.33
N ALA A 119 20.63 6.72 15.11
CA ALA A 119 20.63 6.62 16.57
C ALA A 119 20.58 5.15 17.03
N HIS A 120 19.63 4.38 16.49
CA HIS A 120 19.50 2.95 16.79
C HIS A 120 20.77 2.16 16.45
N GLN A 121 21.42 2.44 15.31
CA GLN A 121 22.68 1.81 14.93
C GLN A 121 23.83 2.16 15.89
N ILE A 122 23.91 3.42 16.34
CA ILE A 122 24.92 3.85 17.34
C ILE A 122 24.74 3.07 18.63
N LEU A 123 23.52 3.00 19.17
CA LEU A 123 23.22 2.22 20.38
C LEU A 123 23.52 0.72 20.20
N GLN A 124 23.17 0.17 19.04
CA GLN A 124 23.41 -1.25 18.74
C GLN A 124 24.91 -1.58 18.74
N ASN A 125 25.73 -0.69 18.19
CA ASN A 125 27.18 -0.86 18.17
C ASN A 125 27.80 -0.77 19.56
N ARG A 126 27.24 0.04 20.46
CA ARG A 126 27.72 0.17 21.85
C ARG A 126 27.36 -1.02 22.74
N THR A 127 26.22 -1.67 22.51
CA THR A 127 25.68 -2.70 23.43
C THR A 127 26.28 -4.10 23.21
N ALA A 128 27.53 -4.20 22.72
CA ALA A 128 28.31 -5.44 22.59
C ALA A 128 27.51 -6.69 22.13
N GLY A 129 26.73 -6.57 21.06
CA GLY A 129 26.11 -7.72 20.40
C GLY A 129 24.75 -8.18 20.94
N LYS A 130 24.15 -7.52 21.93
CA LYS A 130 22.71 -7.74 22.22
C LYS A 130 21.88 -7.22 21.06
N ARG A 131 21.17 -8.12 20.36
CA ARG A 131 20.21 -7.76 19.31
C ARG A 131 19.07 -6.95 19.94
N ARG A 132 19.14 -5.63 19.80
CA ARG A 132 18.06 -4.72 20.17
C ARG A 132 16.98 -4.77 19.09
N SER A 133 15.71 -4.77 19.48
CA SER A 133 14.60 -4.64 18.56
C SER A 133 14.52 -3.21 18.05
N PHE A 134 14.13 -3.03 16.79
CA PHE A 134 13.94 -1.71 16.19
C PHE A 134 12.88 -0.87 16.93
N PHE A 135 11.98 -1.52 17.66
CA PHE A 135 10.92 -0.88 18.43
C PHE A 135 11.28 -0.61 19.89
N ASP A 136 12.47 -1.03 20.34
CA ASP A 136 12.88 -0.74 21.71
C ASP A 136 13.09 0.77 21.87
N PRO A 137 12.64 1.36 22.99
CA PRO A 137 12.89 2.77 23.30
C PRO A 137 14.38 3.09 23.19
N LEU A 138 14.73 4.29 22.73
CA LEU A 138 16.12 4.75 22.64
C LEU A 138 16.63 5.09 24.04
N MET A 139 16.98 4.06 24.81
CA MET A 139 17.47 4.19 26.20
C MET A 139 18.74 3.37 26.41
N ALA A 140 19.80 4.02 26.87
CA ALA A 140 21.06 3.41 27.31
C ALA A 140 21.62 4.22 28.48
N PRO A 141 22.49 3.65 29.32
CA PRO A 141 23.05 4.35 30.50
C PRO A 141 23.65 5.72 30.17
N ASP A 142 24.35 5.82 29.03
CA ASP A 142 25.02 7.04 28.57
C ASP A 142 24.22 7.79 27.49
N TRP A 143 22.97 7.37 27.26
CA TRP A 143 22.08 7.99 26.28
C TRP A 143 21.06 8.88 27.00
N THR A 144 21.44 10.13 27.20
CA THR A 144 20.61 11.16 27.84
C THR A 144 20.32 12.34 26.90
N PRO A 145 19.54 12.14 25.83
CA PRO A 145 19.14 13.22 24.94
C PRO A 145 18.25 14.24 25.65
N ALA A 146 18.24 15.47 25.15
CA ALA A 146 17.21 16.44 25.51
C ALA A 146 15.82 15.89 25.15
N PRO A 147 14.75 16.25 25.91
CA PRO A 147 13.42 15.67 25.71
C PRO A 147 12.85 15.92 24.30
N GLY A 148 13.20 17.06 23.67
CA GLY A 148 12.83 17.35 22.29
C GLY A 148 13.51 16.43 21.28
N VAL A 149 14.81 16.17 21.46
CA VAL A 149 15.61 15.28 20.61
C VAL A 149 15.09 13.85 20.72
N GLN A 150 14.81 13.39 21.95
CA GLN A 150 14.26 12.05 22.17
C GLN A 150 12.91 11.88 21.48
N ALA A 151 11.97 12.81 21.71
CA ALA A 151 10.65 12.77 21.10
C ALA A 151 10.71 12.83 19.57
N TYR A 152 11.64 13.59 19.01
CA TYR A 152 11.86 13.67 17.56
C TYR A 152 12.34 12.33 16.98
N LEU A 153 13.35 11.71 17.59
CA LEU A 153 13.91 10.45 17.13
C LEU A 153 12.91 9.30 17.28
N GLU A 154 12.19 9.23 18.41
CA GLU A 154 11.17 8.21 18.65
C GLU A 154 9.97 8.38 17.70
N ALA A 155 9.51 9.61 17.45
CA ALA A 155 8.44 9.89 16.50
C ALA A 155 8.81 9.48 15.06
N GLY A 156 10.09 9.59 14.68
CA GLY A 156 10.59 9.12 13.40
C GLY A 156 10.71 7.60 13.29
N LEU A 157 11.09 6.95 14.38
CA LEU A 157 11.38 5.51 14.42
C LEU A 157 10.11 4.66 14.58
N GLN A 158 9.25 5.05 15.53
CA GLN A 158 8.07 4.30 15.96
C GLN A 158 6.77 4.89 15.41
N GLY A 159 6.76 6.19 15.08
CA GLY A 159 5.60 6.87 14.54
C GLY A 159 5.47 6.76 13.01
N SER A 160 4.25 6.92 12.51
CA SER A 160 3.94 7.08 11.10
C SER A 160 3.67 8.55 10.77
N PHE A 161 3.95 8.97 9.54
CA PHE A 161 3.55 10.30 9.06
C PHE A 161 2.03 10.53 9.15
N ALA A 162 1.24 9.45 9.14
CA ALA A 162 -0.21 9.49 9.23
C ALA A 162 -0.71 9.88 10.63
N ASP A 163 0.10 9.67 11.67
CA ASP A 163 -0.23 10.02 13.07
C ASP A 163 -0.18 11.53 13.30
N PHE A 164 0.33 12.29 12.31
CA PHE A 164 0.45 13.73 12.33
C PHE A 164 -0.38 14.35 11.19
N PRO A 165 -1.72 14.16 11.18
CA PRO A 165 -2.55 14.72 10.15
C PRO A 165 -2.49 16.24 10.21
N ARG A 166 -2.27 16.87 9.05
CA ARG A 166 -2.36 18.32 8.92
C ARG A 166 -3.82 18.73 9.00
N ASN A 167 -4.32 18.86 10.22
CA ASN A 167 -5.70 19.24 10.48
C ASN A 167 -5.90 20.68 10.03
N ASN A 168 -6.53 20.82 8.86
CA ASN A 168 -7.11 22.01 8.27
C ASN A 168 -6.14 22.91 7.45
N PRO A 169 -6.28 22.98 6.11
CA PRO A 169 -5.52 23.92 5.28
C PRO A 169 -5.85 25.40 5.55
N LEU A 170 -6.95 25.69 6.27
CA LEU A 170 -7.39 27.04 6.63
C LEU A 170 -6.87 27.52 7.99
N ARG A 171 -6.31 26.65 8.85
CA ARG A 171 -5.64 27.05 10.08
C ARG A 171 -4.13 27.21 9.81
N ARG A 172 -3.64 28.44 9.97
CA ARG A 172 -2.20 28.77 9.79
C ARG A 172 -1.29 28.20 10.87
N THR A 173 -1.84 27.80 12.01
CA THR A 173 -1.12 27.18 13.13
C THR A 173 -1.49 25.70 13.21
N SER A 174 -0.62 24.86 12.65
CA SER A 174 -0.62 23.42 12.96
C SER A 174 -0.17 23.24 14.42
N PRO A 175 -0.75 22.28 15.16
CA PRO A 175 -0.25 21.95 16.50
C PRO A 175 1.23 21.58 16.42
N ALA A 176 2.04 22.02 17.39
CA ALA A 176 3.46 21.70 17.44
C ALA A 176 3.63 20.18 17.50
N THR A 177 4.25 19.64 16.46
CA THR A 177 4.49 18.21 16.30
C THR A 177 5.87 17.90 16.87
N PRO A 178 6.13 16.71 17.46
CA PRO A 178 7.49 16.31 17.81
C PRO A 178 8.46 16.39 16.62
N LEU A 179 7.95 16.21 15.39
CA LEU A 179 8.68 16.36 14.13
C LEU A 179 9.08 17.80 13.77
N ASP A 180 8.62 18.80 14.51
CA ASP A 180 8.93 20.22 14.30
C ASP A 180 10.18 20.67 15.09
N HIS A 181 10.81 19.78 15.85
CA HIS A 181 12.05 20.05 16.57
C HIS A 181 13.21 20.39 15.61
N ASP A 182 14.22 21.12 16.10
CA ASP A 182 15.34 21.57 15.27
C ASP A 182 16.20 20.37 14.87
N ILE A 183 16.36 20.18 13.56
CA ILE A 183 17.14 19.10 12.98
C ILE A 183 18.63 19.26 13.36
N ILE A 184 19.10 20.51 13.48
CA ILE A 184 20.51 20.79 13.79
C ILE A 184 20.86 20.29 15.20
N GLU A 185 20.00 20.56 16.18
CA GLU A 185 20.18 20.09 17.56
C GLU A 185 20.23 18.55 17.64
N VAL A 186 19.38 17.87 16.87
CA VAL A 186 19.38 16.40 16.79
C VAL A 186 20.68 15.88 16.16
N ILE A 187 21.17 16.51 15.10
CA ILE A 187 22.42 16.12 14.43
C ILE A 187 23.61 16.32 15.36
N GLU A 188 23.72 17.48 16.01
CA GLU A 188 24.80 17.81 16.94
C GLU A 188 24.86 16.82 18.10
N TYR A 189 23.70 16.42 18.62
CA TYR A 189 23.62 15.37 19.64
C TYR A 189 24.14 14.02 19.10
N LEU A 190 23.70 13.60 17.91
CA LEU A 190 24.16 12.34 17.31
C LEU A 190 25.66 12.34 16.99
N GLU A 191 26.20 13.47 16.54
CA GLU A 191 27.64 13.64 16.30
C GLU A 191 28.42 13.49 17.61
N THR A 192 27.98 14.17 18.68
CA THR A 192 28.58 14.02 20.02
C THR A 192 28.61 12.55 20.46
N GLN A 193 27.52 11.81 20.23
CA GLN A 193 27.45 10.39 20.55
C GLN A 193 28.39 9.54 19.68
N VAL A 194 28.55 9.84 18.39
CA VAL A 194 29.52 9.11 17.55
C VAL A 194 30.96 9.39 17.99
N ASP A 195 31.28 10.63 18.30
CA ASP A 195 32.63 11.03 18.72
C ASP A 195 32.99 10.43 20.07
N GLU A 196 32.06 10.40 21.02
CA GLU A 196 32.23 9.71 22.30
C GLU A 196 32.48 8.21 22.10
N ALA A 197 31.68 7.56 21.24
CA ALA A 197 31.84 6.14 20.92
C ALA A 197 33.18 5.83 20.24
N ARG A 198 33.76 6.80 19.52
CA ARG A 198 35.07 6.68 18.87
C ARG A 198 36.22 6.92 19.86
N ASN A 199 36.01 7.81 20.82
CA ASN A 199 37.04 8.24 21.77
C ASN A 199 37.13 7.36 23.01
N GLU A 200 36.15 6.49 23.29
CA GLU A 200 36.28 5.43 24.30
C GLU A 200 37.28 4.35 23.83
N PRO A 201 38.54 4.36 24.31
CA PRO A 201 39.54 3.40 23.90
C PRO A 201 39.43 2.21 24.85
N SER A 202 38.73 1.14 24.45
CA SER A 202 38.92 -0.25 24.93
C SER A 202 39.50 -0.39 26.35
N ALA A 203 38.90 0.23 27.36
CA ALA A 203 39.45 0.27 28.72
C ALA A 203 39.31 -1.07 29.46
N THR A 204 38.88 -2.13 28.76
CA THR A 204 38.65 -3.47 29.30
C THR A 204 39.68 -4.51 28.85
N ALA A 205 40.78 -4.10 28.20
CA ALA A 205 41.91 -4.99 27.88
C ALA A 205 43.00 -5.03 28.98
N VAL A 206 42.72 -4.55 30.19
CA VAL A 206 43.64 -4.61 31.34
C VAL A 206 42.89 -5.15 32.56
N ASN A 207 42.69 -6.48 32.59
CA ASN A 207 42.62 -7.30 33.80
C ASN A 207 42.37 -8.75 33.37
N GLY A 208 43.47 -9.39 32.97
CA GLY A 208 43.56 -10.80 32.63
C GLY A 208 45.00 -11.25 32.80
N GLU A 209 45.53 -11.03 34.01
CA GLU A 209 46.62 -11.83 34.58
C GLU A 209 46.04 -12.70 35.70
#